data_AF-A0A075GNB9-F1
#
_entry.id   AF-A0A075GNB9-F1
#
_cell.length_a   1.000
_cell.length_b   1.000
_cell.length_c   1.000
_cell.angle_alpha   90.00
_cell.angle_beta   90.00
_cell.angle_gamma   90.00
#
_symmetry.space_group_name_H-M   'P 1'
#
loop_
_entity.id
_entity.type
_entity.pdbx_description
1 polymer ?
#
loop_
_entity_poly.entity_id
_entity_poly.type
_entity_poly.pdbx_seq_one_letter_code
_entity_poly.pdbx_strand_id
1 'polypeptide(L)'
;FTVSVGIVAAFAHYGLGWEWIDSVLLGSILGGSSSIIVFGLVKKIHISEEAKSMLSFESALTDIFAVIIAFVLFEAVLTGEFSLDMLGATIGKAVVVGLVLGLGVGIPWMFVISKLKNAQHSYMLTIGVVFMLFFLATSFGESGALTALVFGIMLGKKNYFTRILKVKFPEDVIDDSLHNQVTFLVRAFFFVFVGLLASFAQIEYVIFGIVAAIAIYIGRIIITKSVLVRGFSKLDRKVTSVMIPRGLAAAVLATFPLSMGLPNAEAYPQIIFFVVITSVIITTLGLGGAKKIPPPESQDGGFVKSEKEKEKLSD
;
A
#
# COMPACT_ATOMS: atom_id res chain seq x y z
N PHE A 1 -6.90 -6.86 4.66
CA PHE A 1 -5.68 -7.57 4.27
C PHE A 1 -5.85 -9.09 4.36
N THR A 2 -5.90 -9.68 5.57
CA THR A 2 -5.92 -11.15 5.76
C THR A 2 -7.02 -11.87 4.99
N VAL A 3 -8.25 -11.33 4.97
CA VAL A 3 -9.33 -11.93 4.19
C VAL A 3 -9.02 -11.92 2.69
N SER A 4 -8.40 -10.85 2.17
CA SER A 4 -7.96 -10.82 0.77
C SER A 4 -6.87 -11.85 0.48
N VAL A 5 -5.90 -12.00 1.39
CA VAL A 5 -4.86 -13.04 1.29
C VAL A 5 -5.50 -14.43 1.25
N GLY A 6 -6.39 -14.72 2.21
CA GLY A 6 -7.05 -16.03 2.30
C GLY A 6 -7.93 -16.35 1.08
N ILE A 7 -8.66 -15.35 0.56
CA ILE A 7 -9.43 -15.51 -0.68
C ILE A 7 -8.50 -15.89 -1.83
N VAL A 8 -7.48 -15.07 -2.10
CA VAL A 8 -6.57 -15.30 -3.25
C VAL A 8 -5.81 -16.62 -3.09
N ALA A 9 -5.33 -16.93 -1.88
CA ALA A 9 -4.62 -18.18 -1.61
C ALA A 9 -5.52 -19.41 -1.82
N ALA A 10 -6.76 -19.37 -1.36
CA ALA A 10 -7.70 -20.46 -1.61
C ALA A 10 -7.98 -20.64 -3.11
N PHE A 11 -8.20 -19.54 -3.83
CA PHE A 11 -8.37 -19.60 -5.29
C PHE A 11 -7.13 -20.16 -5.98
N ALA A 12 -5.91 -19.76 -5.58
CA ALA A 12 -4.67 -20.22 -6.19
C ALA A 12 -4.44 -21.72 -5.94
N HIS A 13 -4.64 -22.16 -4.70
CA HIS A 13 -4.44 -23.56 -4.33
C HIS A 13 -5.46 -24.48 -5.02
N TYR A 14 -6.75 -24.17 -4.92
CA TYR A 14 -7.80 -25.03 -5.47
C TYR A 14 -8.07 -24.81 -6.96
N GLY A 15 -7.81 -23.61 -7.48
CA GLY A 15 -8.08 -23.25 -8.87
C GLY A 15 -6.90 -23.47 -9.81
N LEU A 16 -5.67 -23.23 -9.36
CA LEU A 16 -4.44 -23.40 -10.17
C LEU A 16 -3.58 -24.60 -9.72
N GLY A 17 -3.94 -25.26 -8.62
CA GLY A 17 -3.20 -26.41 -8.10
C GLY A 17 -1.84 -26.03 -7.49
N TRP A 18 -1.64 -24.75 -7.14
CA TRP A 18 -0.37 -24.27 -6.57
C TRP A 18 -0.17 -24.78 -5.15
N GLU A 19 1.09 -24.86 -4.71
CA GLU A 19 1.38 -25.14 -3.30
C GLU A 19 0.84 -24.04 -2.38
N TRP A 20 0.62 -24.36 -1.11
CA TRP A 20 0.13 -23.40 -0.13
C TRP A 20 1.05 -22.19 0.00
N ILE A 21 2.36 -22.41 -0.06
CA ILE A 21 3.35 -21.33 0.09
C ILE A 21 3.27 -20.32 -1.08
N ASP A 22 3.20 -20.81 -2.32
CA ASP A 22 3.01 -19.99 -3.53
C ASP A 22 1.65 -19.27 -3.52
N SER A 23 0.62 -19.98 -3.08
CA SER A 23 -0.74 -19.45 -3.00
C SER A 23 -0.86 -18.31 -1.97
N VAL A 24 -0.26 -18.49 -0.80
CA VAL A 24 -0.20 -17.47 0.25
C VAL A 24 0.72 -16.32 -0.18
N LEU A 25 1.80 -16.59 -0.91
CA LEU A 25 2.66 -15.56 -1.49
C LEU A 25 1.87 -14.69 -2.46
N LEU A 26 1.17 -15.26 -3.45
CA LEU A 26 0.31 -14.52 -4.37
C LEU A 26 -0.75 -13.71 -3.62
N GLY A 27 -1.37 -14.32 -2.61
CA GLY A 27 -2.35 -13.66 -1.75
C GLY A 27 -1.76 -12.49 -0.97
N SER A 28 -0.53 -12.60 -0.46
CA SER A 28 0.17 -11.53 0.27
C SER A 28 0.46 -10.33 -0.62
N ILE A 29 0.91 -10.58 -1.86
CA ILE A 29 1.18 -9.56 -2.87
C ILE A 29 -0.11 -8.81 -3.23
N LEU A 30 -1.22 -9.53 -3.40
CA LEU A 30 -2.54 -8.98 -3.74
C LEU A 30 -3.36 -8.51 -2.53
N GLY A 31 -2.88 -8.74 -1.31
CA GLY A 31 -3.61 -8.43 -0.08
C GLY A 31 -3.74 -6.92 0.18
N GLY A 32 -2.78 -6.13 -0.32
CA GLY A 32 -2.62 -4.70 -0.06
C GLY A 32 -3.36 -3.77 -1.02
N SER A 33 -4.03 -2.74 -0.50
CA SER A 33 -4.73 -1.74 -1.32
C SER A 33 -3.79 -0.57 -1.61
N SER A 34 -3.81 -0.07 -2.85
CA SER A 34 -2.88 0.95 -3.34
C SER A 34 -3.07 2.28 -2.61
N SER A 35 -2.16 2.61 -1.69
CA SER A 35 -2.14 3.91 -1.01
C SER A 35 -2.18 5.08 -1.99
N ILE A 36 -1.44 4.98 -3.09
CA ILE A 36 -1.34 6.01 -4.12
C ILE A 36 -2.70 6.30 -4.77
N ILE A 37 -3.39 5.25 -5.18
CA ILE A 37 -4.68 5.38 -5.87
C ILE A 37 -5.74 5.83 -4.86
N VAL A 38 -5.76 5.23 -3.67
CA VAL A 38 -6.69 5.59 -2.61
C VAL A 38 -6.54 7.06 -2.23
N PHE A 39 -5.31 7.54 -1.97
CA PHE A 39 -5.06 8.94 -1.58
C PHE A 39 -5.48 9.91 -2.68
N GLY A 40 -5.22 9.56 -3.95
CA GLY A 40 -5.65 10.37 -5.08
C GLY A 40 -7.18 10.45 -5.23
N LEU A 41 -7.89 9.37 -4.93
CA LEU A 41 -9.35 9.29 -5.04
C LEU A 41 -10.06 9.96 -3.86
N VAL A 42 -9.65 9.70 -2.62
CA VAL A 42 -10.29 10.27 -1.42
C VAL A 42 -10.16 11.79 -1.35
N LYS A 43 -9.11 12.37 -1.94
CA LYS A 43 -8.96 13.83 -2.08
C LYS A 43 -9.99 14.47 -3.03
N LYS A 44 -10.54 13.70 -3.97
CA LYS A 44 -11.50 14.17 -4.98
C LYS A 44 -12.97 13.89 -4.60
N ILE A 45 -13.22 13.19 -3.50
CA ILE A 45 -14.56 12.78 -3.07
C ILE A 45 -14.90 13.47 -1.74
N HIS A 46 -16.12 13.98 -1.63
CA HIS A 46 -16.64 14.64 -0.43
C HIS A 46 -17.12 13.63 0.62
N ILE A 47 -16.21 12.77 1.08
CA ILE A 47 -16.43 11.88 2.25
C ILE A 47 -15.97 12.55 3.54
N SER A 48 -16.39 12.01 4.70
CA SER A 48 -15.95 12.49 6.02
C SER A 48 -14.43 12.39 6.21
N GLU A 49 -13.86 13.30 7.02
CA GLU A 49 -12.42 13.27 7.34
C GLU A 49 -12.00 11.97 8.06
N GLU A 50 -12.90 11.41 8.87
CA GLU A 50 -12.71 10.09 9.50
C GLU A 50 -12.57 8.99 8.45
N ALA A 51 -13.44 8.96 7.43
CA ALA A 51 -13.35 7.98 6.34
C ALA A 51 -12.10 8.17 5.47
N LYS A 52 -11.69 9.42 5.19
CA LYS A 52 -10.43 9.71 4.48
C LYS A 52 -9.24 9.18 5.27
N SER A 53 -9.15 9.56 6.55
CA SER A 53 -8.07 9.15 7.44
C SER A 53 -8.00 7.62 7.57
N MET A 54 -9.15 6.97 7.76
CA MET A 54 -9.23 5.50 7.86
C MET A 54 -8.75 4.81 6.59
N LEU A 55 -9.27 5.19 5.42
CA LEU A 55 -8.88 4.59 4.14
C LEU A 55 -7.40 4.85 3.81
N SER A 56 -6.91 6.05 4.13
CA SER A 56 -5.51 6.39 3.94
C SER A 56 -4.60 5.57 4.86
N PHE A 57 -4.98 5.43 6.12
CA PHE A 57 -4.23 4.62 7.09
C PHE A 57 -4.26 3.14 6.74
N GLU A 58 -5.43 2.60 6.40
CA GLU A 58 -5.57 1.22 5.95
C GLU A 58 -4.67 0.94 4.75
N SER A 59 -4.78 1.74 3.69
CA SER A 59 -4.01 1.50 2.48
C SER A 59 -2.50 1.55 2.72
N ALA A 60 -2.02 2.53 3.49
CA ALA A 60 -0.61 2.60 3.89
C ALA A 60 -0.16 1.36 4.70
N LEU A 61 -0.95 0.93 5.69
CA LEU A 61 -0.63 -0.27 6.48
C LEU A 61 -0.62 -1.53 5.61
N THR A 62 -1.59 -1.65 4.70
CA THR A 62 -1.67 -2.86 3.87
C THR A 62 -0.56 -2.94 2.83
N ASP A 63 -0.03 -1.81 2.33
CA ASP A 63 1.17 -1.79 1.50
C ASP A 63 2.39 -2.27 2.31
N ILE A 64 2.54 -1.81 3.56
CA ILE A 64 3.60 -2.27 4.49
C ILE A 64 3.50 -3.79 4.71
N PHE A 65 2.31 -4.29 5.03
CA PHE A 65 2.10 -5.72 5.26
C PHE A 65 2.33 -6.57 4.01
N ALA A 66 1.89 -6.09 2.83
CA ALA A 66 2.14 -6.79 1.57
C ALA A 66 3.64 -6.96 1.32
N VAL A 67 4.42 -5.89 1.51
CA VAL A 67 5.88 -5.91 1.32
C VAL A 67 6.56 -6.84 2.32
N ILE A 68 6.29 -6.68 3.63
CA ILE A 68 6.94 -7.49 4.68
C ILE A 68 6.66 -8.98 4.48
N ILE A 69 5.38 -9.33 4.31
CA ILE A 69 4.96 -10.73 4.22
C ILE A 69 5.47 -11.35 2.91
N ALA A 70 5.42 -10.62 1.79
CA ALA A 70 5.93 -11.14 0.51
C ALA A 70 7.44 -11.41 0.58
N PHE A 71 8.25 -10.50 1.14
CA PHE A 71 9.70 -10.72 1.24
C PHE A 71 10.07 -11.92 2.09
N VAL A 72 9.38 -12.11 3.21
CA VAL A 72 9.56 -13.29 4.06
C VAL A 72 9.17 -14.56 3.32
N LEU A 73 8.06 -14.53 2.58
CA LEU A 73 7.60 -15.68 1.81
C LEU A 73 8.52 -15.97 0.62
N PHE A 74 9.13 -14.98 -0.03
CA PHE A 74 10.15 -15.22 -1.05
C PHE A 74 11.31 -16.05 -0.52
N GLU A 75 11.81 -15.71 0.67
CA GLU A 75 12.90 -16.45 1.32
C GLU A 75 12.47 -17.87 1.71
N ALA A 76 11.24 -18.01 2.23
CA ALA A 76 10.68 -19.32 2.57
C ALA A 76 10.48 -20.23 1.34
N VAL A 77 10.06 -19.68 0.19
CA VAL A 77 9.93 -20.46 -1.05
C VAL A 77 11.31 -20.86 -1.58
N LEU A 78 12.31 -19.97 -1.52
CA LEU A 78 13.67 -20.27 -1.99
C LEU A 78 14.37 -21.36 -1.18
N THR A 79 14.15 -21.38 0.14
CA THR A 79 14.77 -22.36 1.04
C THR A 79 14.04 -23.70 1.06
N GLY A 80 12.78 -23.75 0.62
CA GLY A 80 11.95 -24.96 0.62
C GLY A 80 11.60 -25.48 2.02
N GLU A 81 12.05 -24.81 3.08
CA GLU A 81 11.78 -25.18 4.47
C GLU A 81 10.67 -24.29 5.04
N PHE A 82 9.45 -24.82 5.07
CA PHE A 82 8.35 -24.16 5.75
C PHE A 82 8.26 -24.64 7.20
N SER A 83 8.84 -23.88 8.12
CA SER A 83 8.53 -24.01 9.55
C SER A 83 8.00 -22.70 10.09
N LEU A 84 6.88 -22.75 10.80
CA LEU A 84 6.26 -21.56 11.40
C LEU A 84 7.20 -20.87 12.40
N ASP A 85 8.05 -21.65 13.07
CA ASP A 85 9.04 -21.15 14.02
C ASP A 85 10.18 -20.41 13.31
N MET A 86 10.73 -20.95 12.21
CA MET A 86 11.72 -20.20 11.42
C MET A 86 11.10 -19.00 10.73
N LEU A 87 9.88 -19.11 10.23
CA LEU A 87 9.19 -18.00 9.57
C LEU A 87 8.95 -16.85 10.57
N GLY A 88 8.52 -17.16 11.80
CA GLY A 88 8.41 -16.19 12.87
C GLY A 88 9.76 -15.56 13.26
N ALA A 89 10.82 -16.36 13.33
CA ALA A 89 12.17 -15.89 13.61
C ALA A 89 12.73 -14.99 12.48
N THR A 90 12.53 -15.36 11.22
CA THR A 90 12.96 -14.59 10.04
C THR A 90 12.18 -13.28 9.93
N ILE A 91 10.86 -13.28 10.14
CA ILE A 91 10.06 -12.04 10.24
C ILE A 91 10.61 -11.18 11.38
N GLY A 92 10.78 -11.77 12.56
CA GLY A 92 11.26 -11.05 13.74
C GLY A 92 12.61 -10.39 13.49
N LYS A 93 13.55 -11.13 12.90
CA LYS A 93 14.90 -10.66 12.59
C LYS A 93 14.87 -9.55 11.53
N ALA A 94 14.14 -9.74 10.43
CA ALA A 94 14.00 -8.74 9.37
C ALA A 94 13.37 -7.44 9.90
N VAL A 95 12.33 -7.54 10.72
CA VAL A 95 11.68 -6.40 11.36
C VAL A 95 12.61 -5.71 12.34
N VAL A 96 13.32 -6.46 13.19
CA VAL A 96 14.27 -5.89 14.17
C VAL A 96 15.40 -5.17 13.45
N VAL A 97 16.03 -5.78 12.45
CA VAL A 97 17.14 -5.15 11.70
C VAL A 97 16.65 -3.95 10.91
N GLY A 98 15.48 -4.06 10.26
CA GLY A 98 14.86 -2.93 9.56
C GLY A 98 14.53 -1.75 10.49
N LEU A 99 14.06 -2.04 11.71
CA LEU A 99 13.82 -1.03 12.74
C LEU A 99 15.13 -0.41 13.25
N VAL A 100 16.13 -1.23 13.59
CA VAL A 100 17.40 -0.76 14.13
C VAL A 100 18.15 0.09 13.12
N LEU A 101 18.30 -0.39 11.87
CA LEU A 101 19.00 0.36 10.82
C LEU A 101 18.19 1.57 10.34
N GLY A 102 16.89 1.38 10.12
CA GLY A 102 16.00 2.43 9.63
C GLY A 102 15.85 3.58 10.63
N LEU A 103 15.66 3.28 11.92
CA LEU A 103 15.59 4.30 12.97
C LEU A 103 16.98 4.82 13.35
N GLY A 104 17.98 3.94 13.42
CA GLY A 104 19.34 4.27 13.80
C GLY A 104 20.01 5.26 12.85
N VAL A 105 19.76 5.14 11.55
CA VAL A 105 20.24 6.12 10.55
C VAL A 105 19.21 7.23 10.33
N GLY A 106 17.92 6.92 10.39
CA GLY A 106 16.85 7.90 10.21
C GLY A 106 16.92 9.06 11.20
N ILE A 107 17.12 8.78 12.49
CA ILE A 107 17.14 9.83 13.53
C ILE A 107 18.27 10.83 13.27
N PRO A 108 19.55 10.42 13.12
CA PRO A 108 20.63 11.32 12.69
C PRO A 108 20.32 12.04 11.36
N TRP A 109 19.72 11.33 10.40
CA TRP A 109 19.41 11.91 9.09
C TRP A 109 18.47 13.11 9.16
N MET A 110 17.48 13.09 10.06
CA MET A 110 16.59 14.23 10.28
C MET A 110 17.34 15.50 10.68
N PHE A 111 18.43 15.38 11.44
CA PHE A 111 19.28 16.52 11.81
C PHE A 111 20.12 16.98 10.62
N VAL A 112 20.71 16.04 9.89
CA VAL A 112 21.56 16.35 8.72
C VAL A 112 20.75 17.10 7.65
N ILE A 113 19.57 16.61 7.30
CA ILE A 113 18.74 17.26 6.27
C ILE A 113 18.24 18.63 6.71
N SER A 114 18.03 18.84 8.01
CA SER A 114 17.65 20.15 8.53
C SER A 114 18.77 21.20 8.38
N LYS A 115 20.05 20.77 8.45
CA LYS A 115 21.21 21.64 8.22
C LYS A 115 21.50 21.86 6.74
N LEU A 116 21.21 20.87 5.90
CA LEU A 116 21.44 20.94 4.44
C LEU A 116 20.27 21.55 3.67
N LYS A 117 19.35 22.26 4.34
CA LYS A 117 18.13 22.83 3.75
C LYS A 117 18.38 23.74 2.55
N ASN A 118 19.46 24.54 2.58
CA ASN A 118 19.84 25.45 1.49
C ASN A 118 20.75 24.82 0.43
N ALA A 119 21.13 23.54 0.58
CA ALA A 119 21.90 22.86 -0.43
C ALA A 119 20.97 22.45 -1.58
N GLN A 120 21.32 22.84 -2.81
CA GLN A 120 20.67 22.27 -3.98
C GLN A 120 20.80 20.74 -3.94
N HIS A 121 19.74 20.02 -4.29
CA HIS A 121 19.70 18.56 -4.38
C HIS A 121 19.74 17.76 -3.06
N SER A 122 19.34 18.34 -1.92
CA SER A 122 19.18 17.61 -0.64
C SER A 122 18.29 16.34 -0.74
N TYR A 123 17.34 16.32 -1.67
CA TYR A 123 16.54 15.15 -2.02
C TYR A 123 17.36 13.99 -2.63
N MET A 124 18.31 14.27 -3.53
CA MET A 124 19.17 13.24 -4.12
C MET A 124 20.03 12.56 -3.06
N LEU A 125 20.49 13.33 -2.08
CA LEU A 125 21.23 12.81 -0.94
C LEU A 125 20.37 11.84 -0.10
N THR A 126 19.09 12.17 0.11
CA THR A 126 18.15 11.28 0.81
C THR A 126 17.93 9.97 0.05
N ILE A 127 17.77 10.02 -1.26
CA ILE A 127 17.70 8.81 -2.10
C ILE A 127 19.00 7.99 -1.96
N GLY A 128 20.16 8.64 -1.97
CA GLY A 128 21.45 7.97 -1.77
C GLY A 128 21.53 7.22 -0.43
N VAL A 129 21.03 7.83 0.65
CA VAL A 129 20.94 7.17 1.97
C VAL A 129 19.95 6.01 1.97
N VAL A 130 18.82 6.13 1.26
CA VAL A 130 17.88 5.01 1.10
C VAL A 130 18.56 3.82 0.43
N PHE A 131 19.31 4.03 -0.66
CA PHE A 131 20.04 2.96 -1.31
C PHE A 131 21.17 2.40 -0.44
N MET A 132 21.92 3.27 0.25
CA MET A 132 22.94 2.83 1.20
C MET A 132 22.35 1.92 2.28
N LEU A 133 21.22 2.31 2.88
CA LEU A 133 20.50 1.52 3.88
C LEU A 133 19.98 0.19 3.30
N PHE A 134 19.47 0.22 2.08
CA PHE A 134 19.00 -0.98 1.38
C PHE A 134 20.12 -2.00 1.19
N PHE A 135 21.28 -1.57 0.67
CA PHE A 135 22.41 -2.47 0.46
C PHE A 135 23.07 -2.89 1.77
N LEU A 136 23.14 -2.00 2.76
CA LEU A 136 23.67 -2.32 4.07
C LEU A 136 22.84 -3.42 4.75
N ALA A 137 21.52 -3.28 4.78
CA ALA A 137 20.63 -4.31 5.32
C ALA A 137 20.72 -5.63 4.54
N THR A 138 20.77 -5.57 3.21
CA THR A 138 20.96 -6.76 2.37
C THR A 138 22.29 -7.46 2.69
N SER A 139 23.37 -6.73 3.01
CA SER A 139 24.65 -7.32 3.40
C SER A 139 24.62 -8.05 4.75
N PHE A 140 23.67 -7.71 5.63
CA PHE A 140 23.40 -8.46 6.85
C PHE A 140 22.50 -9.69 6.64
N GLY A 141 22.11 -9.98 5.39
CA GLY A 141 21.19 -11.06 5.05
C GLY A 141 19.73 -10.73 5.36
N GLU A 142 19.37 -9.45 5.45
CA GLU A 142 18.04 -8.99 5.84
C GLU A 142 17.37 -8.16 4.74
N SER A 143 16.06 -7.94 4.86
CA SER A 143 15.31 -7.18 3.85
C SER A 143 15.73 -5.70 3.78
N GLY A 144 16.50 -5.36 2.75
CA GLY A 144 16.81 -3.97 2.41
C GLY A 144 15.57 -3.12 2.11
N ALA A 145 14.55 -3.72 1.50
CA ALA A 145 13.29 -3.05 1.21
C ALA A 145 12.55 -2.64 2.50
N LEU A 146 12.54 -3.51 3.52
CA LEU A 146 11.96 -3.22 4.82
C LEU A 146 12.70 -2.09 5.54
N THR A 147 14.04 -2.11 5.49
CA THR A 147 14.86 -1.05 6.09
C THR A 147 14.60 0.32 5.45
N ALA A 148 14.55 0.36 4.11
CA ALA A 148 14.21 1.56 3.36
C ALA A 148 12.80 2.09 3.69
N LEU A 149 11.83 1.18 3.87
CA LEU A 149 10.46 1.51 4.25
C LEU A 149 10.39 2.14 5.65
N VAL A 150 11.04 1.54 6.65
CA VAL A 150 11.10 2.09 8.01
C VAL A 150 11.73 3.49 8.00
N PHE A 151 12.85 3.65 7.31
CA PHE A 151 13.51 4.94 7.14
C PHE A 151 12.59 5.99 6.50
N GLY A 152 11.88 5.63 5.42
CA GLY A 152 10.94 6.50 4.74
C GLY A 152 9.75 6.92 5.62
N ILE A 153 9.17 5.99 6.39
CA ILE A 153 8.09 6.28 7.35
C ILE A 153 8.57 7.26 8.41
N MET A 154 9.80 7.08 8.90
CA MET A 154 10.38 7.94 9.91
C MET A 154 10.56 9.38 9.38
N LEU A 155 11.03 9.56 8.14
CA LEU A 155 11.14 10.88 7.52
C LEU A 155 9.77 11.52 7.25
N GLY A 156 8.78 10.73 6.80
CA GLY A 156 7.43 11.21 6.50
C GLY A 156 6.63 11.63 7.75
N LYS A 157 6.95 11.09 8.93
CA LYS A 157 6.28 11.38 10.20
C LYS A 157 7.12 12.26 11.14
N LYS A 158 7.91 13.19 10.58
CA LYS A 158 8.80 14.10 11.31
C LYS A 158 8.11 14.69 12.56
N ASN A 159 6.98 15.38 12.42
CA ASN A 159 6.26 16.06 13.52
C ASN A 159 5.85 15.13 14.69
N TYR A 160 5.54 13.86 14.41
CA TYR A 160 5.22 12.88 15.45
C TYR A 160 6.48 12.48 16.23
N PHE A 161 7.57 12.20 15.51
CA PHE A 161 8.86 11.87 16.11
C PHE A 161 9.52 13.08 16.80
N THR A 162 9.33 14.30 16.31
CA THR A 162 9.70 15.56 16.97
C THR A 162 9.12 15.63 18.39
N ARG A 163 7.83 15.28 18.52
CA ARG A 163 7.09 15.34 19.78
C ARG A 163 7.50 14.23 20.75
N ILE A 164 7.74 13.02 20.23
CA ILE A 164 8.14 11.85 21.03
C ILE A 164 9.60 11.93 21.49
N LEU A 165 10.52 12.33 20.60
CA LEU A 165 11.94 12.45 20.93
C LEU A 165 12.25 13.74 21.72
N LYS A 166 11.27 14.63 21.93
CA LYS A 166 11.44 15.97 22.53
C LYS A 166 12.52 16.82 21.86
N VAL A 167 12.84 16.51 20.61
CA VAL A 167 13.81 17.25 19.80
C VAL A 167 13.02 18.20 18.91
N LYS A 168 13.29 19.51 18.99
CA LYS A 168 12.74 20.48 18.04
C LYS A 168 13.40 20.30 16.68
N PHE A 169 12.72 19.64 15.77
CA PHE A 169 13.07 19.64 14.36
C PHE A 169 12.33 20.80 13.67
N PRO A 170 12.98 21.58 12.80
CA PRO A 170 12.32 22.65 12.06
C PRO A 170 11.16 22.08 11.23
N GLU A 171 9.96 22.63 11.38
CA GLU A 171 8.89 22.45 10.41
C GLU A 171 9.40 23.01 9.08
N ASP A 172 9.28 22.23 8.01
CA ASP A 172 8.97 22.71 6.66
C ASP A 172 9.28 21.67 5.59
N VAL A 173 8.42 21.73 4.57
CA VAL A 173 8.19 20.79 3.46
C VAL A 173 9.48 20.63 2.65
N ILE A 174 9.96 19.40 2.55
CA ILE A 174 10.97 19.01 1.56
C ILE A 174 10.37 19.35 0.19
N ASP A 175 11.14 20.00 -0.69
CA ASP A 175 10.71 20.33 -2.05
C ASP A 175 10.21 19.07 -2.77
N ASP A 176 8.88 18.96 -2.84
CA ASP A 176 8.11 17.79 -3.23
C ASP A 176 8.18 17.53 -4.75
N SER A 177 8.60 18.53 -5.52
CA SER A 177 8.44 18.54 -6.98
C SER A 177 9.23 17.43 -7.67
N LEU A 178 10.54 17.30 -7.38
CA LEU A 178 11.38 16.24 -7.97
C LEU A 178 11.06 14.85 -7.41
N HIS A 179 10.73 14.74 -6.11
CA HIS A 179 10.32 13.47 -5.53
C HIS A 179 9.06 12.93 -6.20
N ASN A 180 8.07 13.80 -6.41
CA ASN A 180 6.83 13.44 -7.10
C ASN A 180 7.07 13.03 -8.56
N GLN A 181 7.98 13.71 -9.27
CA GLN A 181 8.34 13.35 -10.65
C GLN A 181 9.05 11.99 -10.73
N VAL A 182 10.05 11.74 -9.89
CA VAL A 182 10.75 10.44 -9.84
C VAL A 182 9.78 9.33 -9.47
N THR A 183 8.94 9.57 -8.47
CA THR A 183 7.95 8.60 -8.02
C THR A 183 6.89 8.33 -9.10
N PHE A 184 6.49 9.34 -9.87
CA PHE A 184 5.62 9.17 -11.04
C PHE A 184 6.30 8.31 -12.12
N LEU A 185 7.56 8.58 -12.45
CA LEU A 185 8.30 7.82 -13.44
C LEU A 185 8.44 6.34 -13.05
N VAL A 186 8.85 6.06 -11.81
CA VAL A 186 8.97 4.69 -11.28
C VAL A 186 7.62 3.98 -11.33
N ARG A 187 6.53 4.66 -10.95
CA ARG A 187 5.17 4.10 -11.04
C ARG A 187 4.79 3.75 -12.46
N ALA A 188 4.94 4.70 -13.38
CA ALA A 188 4.61 4.52 -14.79
C ALA A 188 5.41 3.35 -15.38
N PHE A 189 6.71 3.29 -15.07
CA PHE A 189 7.58 2.18 -15.46
C PHE A 189 7.03 0.84 -15.00
N PHE A 190 6.74 0.65 -13.71
CA PHE A 190 6.27 -0.65 -13.19
C PHE A 190 4.88 -1.03 -13.73
N PHE A 191 3.96 -0.09 -13.89
CA PHE A 191 2.65 -0.39 -14.49
C PHE A 191 2.77 -0.78 -15.96
N VAL A 192 3.59 -0.07 -16.74
CA VAL A 192 3.85 -0.43 -18.14
C VAL A 192 4.58 -1.77 -18.22
N PHE A 193 5.60 -1.98 -17.38
CA PHE A 193 6.39 -3.21 -17.34
C PHE A 193 5.54 -4.43 -17.02
N VAL A 194 4.69 -4.37 -15.98
CA VAL A 194 3.75 -5.45 -15.66
C VAL A 194 2.74 -5.66 -16.79
N GLY A 195 2.30 -4.59 -17.46
CA GLY A 195 1.45 -4.70 -18.65
C GLY A 195 2.13 -5.36 -19.85
N LEU A 196 3.44 -5.17 -20.03
CA LEU A 196 4.21 -5.84 -21.07
C LEU A 196 4.43 -7.33 -20.76
N LEU A 197 4.53 -7.69 -19.47
CA LEU A 197 4.62 -9.09 -19.04
C LEU A 197 3.29 -9.83 -19.11
N ALA A 198 2.17 -9.11 -19.20
CA ALA A 198 0.85 -9.72 -19.29
C ALA A 198 0.62 -10.35 -20.67
N SER A 199 0.22 -11.62 -20.69
CA SER A 199 -0.15 -12.34 -21.91
C SER A 199 -1.64 -12.70 -21.87
N PHE A 200 -2.31 -12.58 -23.03
CA PHE A 200 -3.68 -13.06 -23.21
C PHE A 200 -3.73 -14.52 -23.66
N ALA A 201 -2.58 -15.15 -23.93
CA ALA A 201 -2.52 -16.54 -24.38
C ALA A 201 -2.93 -17.54 -23.29
N GLN A 202 -2.63 -17.22 -22.02
CA GLN A 202 -2.93 -18.07 -20.87
C GLN A 202 -4.27 -17.64 -20.24
N ILE A 203 -5.38 -18.09 -20.86
CA ILE A 203 -6.74 -17.69 -20.47
C ILE A 203 -7.08 -18.01 -19.02
N GLU A 204 -6.46 -19.03 -18.45
CA GLU A 204 -6.60 -19.43 -17.05
C GLU A 204 -6.20 -18.30 -16.09
N TYR A 205 -5.10 -17.60 -16.37
CA TYR A 205 -4.62 -16.47 -15.56
C TYR A 205 -5.50 -15.23 -15.71
N VAL A 206 -6.08 -15.04 -16.89
CA VAL A 206 -7.08 -13.98 -17.15
C VAL A 206 -8.32 -14.21 -16.29
N ILE A 207 -8.90 -15.40 -16.39
CA ILE A 207 -10.10 -15.78 -15.64
C ILE A 207 -9.81 -15.71 -14.15
N PHE A 208 -8.69 -16.26 -13.71
CA PHE A 208 -8.26 -16.21 -12.31
C PHE A 208 -8.18 -14.76 -11.81
N GLY A 209 -7.49 -13.88 -12.53
CA GLY A 209 -7.30 -12.50 -12.09
C GLY A 209 -8.61 -11.72 -11.98
N ILE A 210 -9.54 -11.95 -12.92
CA ILE A 210 -10.88 -11.33 -12.88
C ILE A 210 -11.68 -11.87 -11.70
N VAL A 211 -11.75 -13.21 -11.53
CA VAL A 211 -12.50 -13.85 -10.45
C VAL A 211 -11.94 -13.49 -9.09
N ALA A 212 -10.61 -13.49 -8.92
CA ALA A 212 -9.95 -13.09 -7.69
C ALA A 212 -10.26 -11.63 -7.32
N ALA A 213 -10.23 -10.71 -8.28
CA ALA A 213 -10.59 -9.31 -8.03
C ALA A 213 -12.07 -9.15 -7.61
N ILE A 214 -12.98 -9.89 -8.24
CA ILE A 214 -14.41 -9.91 -7.86
C ILE A 214 -14.59 -10.52 -6.46
N ALA A 215 -13.89 -11.60 -6.15
CA ALA A 215 -13.95 -12.23 -4.84
C ALA A 215 -13.41 -11.31 -3.74
N ILE A 216 -12.31 -10.60 -4.00
CA ILE A 216 -11.78 -9.54 -3.10
C ILE A 216 -12.85 -8.46 -2.88
N TYR A 217 -13.54 -8.03 -3.93
CA TYR A 217 -14.61 -7.04 -3.84
C TYR A 217 -15.79 -7.53 -2.98
N ILE A 218 -16.23 -8.76 -3.17
CA ILE A 218 -17.29 -9.38 -2.36
C ILE A 218 -16.86 -9.46 -0.90
N GLY A 219 -15.63 -9.94 -0.65
CA GLY A 219 -15.04 -9.98 0.70
C GLY A 219 -15.03 -8.58 1.35
N ARG A 220 -14.67 -7.54 0.60
CA ARG A 220 -14.72 -6.15 1.07
C ARG A 220 -16.13 -5.72 1.46
N ILE A 221 -17.15 -6.03 0.65
CA ILE A 221 -18.55 -5.69 0.95
C ILE A 221 -19.01 -6.36 2.25
N ILE A 222 -18.66 -7.63 2.46
CA ILE A 222 -19.05 -8.38 3.65
C ILE A 222 -18.40 -7.77 4.91
N ILE A 223 -17.09 -7.51 4.86
CA ILE A 223 -16.33 -6.93 5.98
C ILE A 223 -16.86 -5.52 6.29
N THR A 224 -17.03 -4.67 5.28
CA THR A 224 -17.55 -3.31 5.49
C THR A 224 -18.98 -3.32 5.98
N LYS A 225 -19.79 -4.34 5.64
CA LYS A 225 -21.12 -4.49 6.23
C LYS A 225 -21.07 -4.86 7.71
N SER A 226 -20.14 -5.72 8.11
CA SER A 226 -20.02 -6.23 9.48
C SER A 226 -19.29 -5.27 10.43
N VAL A 227 -18.35 -4.48 9.93
CA VAL A 227 -17.46 -3.64 10.76
C VAL A 227 -17.93 -2.17 10.80
N LEU A 228 -18.39 -1.60 9.68
CA LEU A 228 -18.85 -0.20 9.62
C LEU A 228 -20.36 -0.10 9.95
N VAL A 229 -20.74 -0.43 11.19
CA VAL A 229 -22.17 -0.48 11.59
C VAL A 229 -22.64 0.74 12.38
N ARG A 230 -21.74 1.51 13.01
CA ARG A 230 -22.11 2.70 13.81
C ARG A 230 -21.22 3.89 13.46
N GLY A 231 -21.82 5.02 13.12
CA GLY A 231 -21.15 6.31 12.90
C GLY A 231 -20.92 6.75 11.44
N PHE A 232 -20.79 5.82 10.49
CA PHE A 232 -20.51 6.16 9.09
C PHE A 232 -21.76 6.48 8.28
N SER A 233 -21.66 7.51 7.44
CA SER A 233 -22.72 7.89 6.49
C SER A 233 -22.91 6.84 5.38
N LYS A 234 -24.05 6.90 4.69
CA LYS A 234 -24.32 6.02 3.53
C LYS A 234 -23.27 6.19 2.43
N LEU A 235 -22.79 7.42 2.22
CA LEU A 235 -21.73 7.71 1.26
C LEU A 235 -20.40 7.09 1.71
N ASP A 236 -20.00 7.32 2.97
CA ASP A 236 -18.72 6.80 3.48
C ASP A 236 -18.67 5.28 3.46
N ARG A 237 -19.77 4.61 3.84
CA ARG A 237 -19.88 3.14 3.76
C ARG A 237 -19.77 2.65 2.33
N LYS A 238 -20.44 3.32 1.38
CA LYS A 238 -20.38 2.96 -0.03
C LYS A 238 -18.98 3.13 -0.58
N VAL A 239 -18.35 4.29 -0.36
CA VAL A 239 -16.97 4.60 -0.80
C VAL A 239 -15.99 3.58 -0.20
N THR A 240 -16.10 3.30 1.10
CA THR A 240 -15.23 2.31 1.78
C THR A 240 -15.39 0.90 1.20
N SER A 241 -16.62 0.50 0.86
CA SER A 241 -16.91 -0.83 0.30
C SER A 241 -16.38 -1.04 -1.12
N VAL A 242 -16.24 0.04 -1.90
CA VAL A 242 -15.75 -0.02 -3.29
C VAL A 242 -14.26 0.34 -3.42
N MET A 243 -13.65 0.86 -2.36
CA MET A 243 -12.24 1.23 -2.33
C MET A 243 -11.34 -0.01 -2.18
N ILE A 244 -11.13 -0.72 -3.30
CA ILE A 244 -10.27 -1.91 -3.37
C ILE A 244 -9.15 -1.84 -4.43
N PRO A 245 -8.67 -0.66 -4.89
CA PRO A 245 -7.73 -0.63 -6.00
C PRO A 245 -6.41 -1.30 -5.57
N ARG A 246 -5.93 -2.25 -6.39
CA ARG A 246 -4.56 -2.77 -6.28
C ARG A 246 -3.63 -1.93 -7.14
N GLY A 247 -2.35 -1.83 -6.77
CA GLY A 247 -1.46 -0.86 -7.43
C GLY A 247 0.01 -1.18 -7.30
N LEU A 248 0.83 -0.14 -7.08
CA LEU A 248 2.27 -0.20 -7.28
C LEU A 248 2.96 -1.30 -6.47
N ALA A 249 2.64 -1.45 -5.18
CA ALA A 249 3.28 -2.46 -4.34
C ALA A 249 3.10 -3.87 -4.93
N ALA A 250 1.87 -4.21 -5.32
CA ALA A 250 1.58 -5.48 -5.98
C ALA A 250 2.32 -5.63 -7.32
N ALA A 251 2.32 -4.57 -8.15
CA ALA A 251 3.01 -4.57 -9.44
C ALA A 251 4.53 -4.77 -9.31
N VAL A 252 5.17 -4.14 -8.34
CA VAL A 252 6.61 -4.31 -8.07
C VAL A 252 6.89 -5.71 -7.55
N LEU A 253 6.18 -6.15 -6.50
CA LEU A 253 6.38 -7.46 -5.89
C LEU A 253 6.12 -8.62 -6.86
N ALA A 254 5.22 -8.45 -7.84
CA ALA A 254 4.97 -9.43 -8.89
C ALA A 254 6.22 -9.82 -9.70
N THR A 255 7.19 -8.91 -9.80
CA THR A 255 8.38 -9.09 -10.64
C THR A 255 9.52 -9.82 -9.92
N PHE A 256 9.42 -9.95 -8.59
CA PHE A 256 10.43 -10.63 -7.78
C PHE A 256 10.47 -12.14 -8.03
N PRO A 257 9.34 -12.88 -8.11
CA PRO A 257 9.35 -14.29 -8.48
C PRO A 257 10.11 -14.59 -9.77
N LEU A 258 9.94 -13.75 -10.79
CA LEU A 258 10.69 -13.83 -12.05
C LEU A 258 12.19 -13.64 -11.85
N SER A 259 12.57 -12.62 -11.08
CA SER A 259 13.98 -12.28 -10.85
C SER A 259 14.70 -13.34 -10.00
N MET A 260 13.96 -14.01 -9.11
CA MET A 260 14.47 -15.05 -8.20
C MET A 260 14.39 -16.46 -8.79
N GLY A 261 13.73 -16.65 -9.94
CA GLY A 261 13.55 -17.97 -10.55
C GLY A 261 12.63 -18.90 -9.76
N LEU A 262 11.59 -18.35 -9.11
CA LEU A 262 10.63 -19.13 -8.33
C LEU A 262 9.74 -20.04 -9.22
N PRO A 263 9.16 -21.10 -8.64
CA PRO A 263 8.07 -21.83 -9.29
C PRO A 263 6.94 -20.88 -9.69
N ASN A 264 6.29 -21.14 -10.84
CA ASN A 264 5.17 -20.34 -11.35
C ASN A 264 5.51 -18.85 -11.59
N ALA A 265 6.79 -18.47 -11.67
CA ALA A 265 7.22 -17.08 -11.73
C ALA A 265 6.54 -16.24 -12.82
N GLU A 266 6.31 -16.83 -14.01
CA GLU A 266 5.65 -16.15 -15.12
C GLU A 266 4.17 -15.83 -14.87
N ALA A 267 3.51 -16.57 -13.97
CA ALA A 267 2.10 -16.39 -13.68
C ALA A 267 1.83 -15.18 -12.76
N TYR A 268 2.76 -14.84 -11.87
CA TYR A 268 2.57 -13.75 -10.89
C TYR A 268 2.29 -12.39 -11.56
N PRO A 269 3.14 -11.87 -12.49
CA PRO A 269 2.86 -10.60 -13.17
C PRO A 269 1.57 -10.63 -13.98
N GLN A 270 1.28 -11.75 -14.64
CA GLN A 270 0.09 -11.89 -15.49
C GLN A 270 -1.19 -11.82 -14.66
N ILE A 271 -1.29 -12.61 -13.58
CA ILE A 271 -2.43 -12.58 -12.67
C ILE A 271 -2.60 -11.18 -12.07
N ILE A 272 -1.50 -10.58 -11.60
CA ILE A 272 -1.54 -9.27 -10.93
C ILE A 272 -2.00 -8.18 -11.89
N PHE A 273 -1.60 -8.22 -13.16
CA PHE A 273 -2.09 -7.29 -14.17
C PHE A 273 -3.62 -7.32 -14.29
N PHE A 274 -4.21 -8.51 -14.45
CA PHE A 274 -5.66 -8.66 -14.57
C PHE A 274 -6.40 -8.28 -13.28
N VAL A 275 -5.82 -8.60 -12.11
CA VAL A 275 -6.39 -8.18 -10.81
C VAL A 275 -6.34 -6.65 -10.66
N VAL A 276 -5.24 -6.01 -11.03
CA VAL A 276 -5.07 -4.56 -10.98
C VAL A 276 -6.11 -3.87 -11.87
N ILE A 277 -6.20 -4.25 -13.15
CA ILE A 277 -7.18 -3.66 -14.08
C ILE A 277 -8.60 -3.85 -13.54
N THR A 278 -8.96 -5.07 -13.16
CA THR A 278 -10.31 -5.39 -12.69
C THR A 278 -10.64 -4.63 -11.40
N SER A 279 -9.72 -4.56 -10.45
CA SER A 279 -9.92 -3.84 -9.19
C SER A 279 -10.06 -2.32 -9.39
N VAL A 280 -9.31 -1.74 -10.34
CA VAL A 280 -9.41 -0.31 -10.69
C VAL A 280 -10.73 -0.03 -11.40
N ILE A 281 -11.19 -0.90 -12.30
CA ILE A 281 -12.50 -0.79 -12.96
C ILE A 281 -13.63 -0.86 -11.92
N ILE A 282 -13.61 -1.87 -11.04
CA ILE A 282 -14.61 -2.03 -9.97
C ILE A 282 -14.64 -0.79 -9.08
N THR A 283 -13.46 -0.29 -8.67
CA THR A 283 -13.36 0.92 -7.84
C THR A 283 -13.94 2.13 -8.57
N THR A 284 -13.59 2.32 -9.85
CA THR A 284 -14.02 3.47 -10.64
C THR A 284 -15.54 3.48 -10.87
N LEU A 285 -16.11 2.33 -11.27
CA LEU A 285 -17.56 2.18 -11.45
C LEU A 285 -18.31 2.33 -10.12
N GLY A 286 -17.78 1.72 -9.04
CA GLY A 286 -18.35 1.80 -7.71
C GLY A 286 -18.40 3.23 -7.16
N LEU A 287 -17.35 4.01 -7.40
CA LEU A 287 -17.28 5.43 -7.03
C LEU A 287 -18.17 6.31 -7.91
N GLY A 288 -18.31 5.98 -9.19
CA GLY A 288 -19.29 6.63 -10.08
C GLY A 288 -20.71 6.52 -9.55
N GLY A 289 -21.08 5.35 -9.01
CA GLY A 289 -22.35 5.14 -8.33
C GLY A 289 -22.48 5.88 -7.00
N ALA A 290 -21.37 6.04 -6.26
CA ALA A 290 -21.35 6.74 -4.97
C ALA A 290 -21.61 8.26 -5.10
N LYS A 291 -21.24 8.89 -6.23
CA LYS A 291 -21.52 10.31 -6.49
C LYS A 291 -23.00 10.69 -6.43
N LYS A 292 -23.91 9.73 -6.58
CA LYS A 292 -25.36 9.95 -6.48
C LYS A 292 -25.87 10.06 -5.05
N ILE A 293 -25.04 9.75 -4.05
CA ILE A 293 -25.40 9.80 -2.63
C ILE A 293 -24.97 11.18 -2.10
N PRO A 294 -25.87 11.93 -1.42
CA PRO A 294 -25.49 13.22 -0.85
C PRO A 294 -24.36 13.04 0.18
N PRO A 295 -23.43 13.99 0.26
CA PRO A 295 -22.39 13.97 1.27
C PRO A 295 -23.01 14.00 2.68
N PRO A 296 -22.35 13.40 3.69
CA PRO A 296 -22.79 13.55 5.08
C PRO A 296 -22.93 15.03 5.43
N GLU A 297 -24.09 15.42 5.98
CA GLU A 297 -24.21 16.71 6.66
C GLU A 297 -23.20 16.73 7.80
N SER A 298 -22.42 17.82 7.89
CA SER A 298 -21.44 17.96 8.96
C SER A 298 -22.17 17.94 10.30
N GLN A 299 -22.02 16.88 11.09
CA GLN A 299 -22.12 17.05 12.53
C GLN A 299 -20.88 17.86 12.93
N ASP A 300 -21.14 19.17 13.09
CA ASP A 300 -20.21 20.24 13.43
C ASP A 300 -18.95 20.37 12.57
N GLY A 301 -19.08 21.17 11.50
CA GLY A 301 -17.96 21.85 10.87
C GLY A 301 -17.64 21.40 9.44
N GLY A 302 -18.47 21.80 8.47
CA GLY A 302 -17.99 22.00 7.10
C GLY A 302 -18.95 21.66 5.96
N PHE A 303 -19.12 22.66 5.09
CA PHE A 303 -19.62 22.65 3.69
C PHE A 303 -21.10 22.91 3.40
N VAL A 304 -21.99 22.94 4.38
CA VAL A 304 -23.33 23.53 4.19
C VAL A 304 -23.63 24.44 5.37
N LYS A 305 -23.62 25.76 5.17
CA LYS A 305 -24.18 26.70 6.14
C LYS A 305 -25.64 26.30 6.37
N SER A 306 -26.00 25.99 7.60
CA SER A 306 -27.40 25.73 7.95
C SER A 306 -28.25 26.95 7.57
N GLU A 307 -29.53 26.78 7.22
CA GLU A 307 -30.42 27.92 6.93
C GLU A 307 -30.46 28.92 8.10
N LYS A 308 -30.30 28.44 9.33
CA LYS A 308 -30.17 29.28 10.54
C LYS A 308 -28.93 30.18 10.57
N GLU A 309 -27.83 29.77 9.91
CA GLU A 309 -26.65 30.61 9.73
C GLU A 309 -26.82 31.61 8.58
N LYS A 310 -27.63 31.30 7.57
CA LYS A 310 -27.93 32.25 6.50
C LYS A 310 -28.82 33.40 6.98
N GLU A 311 -29.82 33.11 7.82
CA GLU A 311 -30.67 34.13 8.44
C GLU A 311 -29.88 35.07 9.38
N LYS A 312 -28.94 34.54 10.17
CA LYS A 312 -28.07 35.35 11.06
C LYS A 312 -27.06 36.24 10.34
N LEU A 313 -26.85 36.03 9.04
CA LEU A 313 -25.94 36.82 8.20
C LEU A 313 -26.71 37.84 7.33
N SER A 314 -28.05 37.79 7.35
CA SER A 314 -28.94 38.71 6.64
C SER A 314 -29.63 39.73 7.55
N ASP A 315 -29.45 39.62 8.86
CA ASP A 315 -29.78 40.64 9.87
C ASP A 315 -28.50 41.36 10.35
#